data_AF-A0A7T1HKW4-F1
#
_entry.id   AF-A0A7T1HKW4-F1
#
_cell.length_a   1.000
_cell.length_b   1.000
_cell.length_c   1.000
_cell.angle_alpha   90.00
_cell.angle_beta   90.00
_cell.angle_gamma   90.00
#
_symmetry.space_group_name_H-M   'P 1'
#
loop_
_entity.id
_entity.type
_entity.pdbx_description
1 polymer ?
#
loop_
_entity_poly.entity_id
_entity_poly.type
_entity_poly.pdbx_seq_one_letter_code
_entity_poly.pdbx_strand_id
1 'polypeptide(L)'
;MLKKVAAMTEPSVFTTSRKYTILQPVEQAAFFLPVEEWNDLREKVDQIEDDANLWHTIGGILVGIAGSAFFGALAFHWMPPKDCIAGRTATGACSVQEVANYTPAYLCWGLFAATSLSGGLSFFFGSRQVVAQRRDKASVLSDMDRILKRYEKPADLSHPS
;
A
#
# COMPACT_ATOMS: atom_id res chain seq x y z
N MET A 1 -48.30 -44.14 -13.92
CA MET A 1 -46.98 -43.62 -13.53
C MET A 1 -46.64 -42.42 -14.40
N LEU A 2 -46.41 -41.24 -13.78
CA LEU A 2 -45.41 -40.21 -14.13
C LEU A 2 -45.85 -38.86 -13.51
N LYS A 3 -45.26 -38.57 -12.35
CA LYS A 3 -45.34 -37.26 -11.67
C LYS A 3 -44.58 -36.24 -12.52
N LYS A 4 -45.23 -35.16 -12.95
CA LYS A 4 -44.53 -33.94 -13.39
C LYS A 4 -44.25 -33.08 -12.15
N VAL A 5 -42.98 -33.04 -11.77
CA VAL A 5 -42.45 -32.16 -10.74
C VAL A 5 -42.35 -30.76 -11.35
N ALA A 6 -43.16 -29.82 -10.85
CA ALA A 6 -43.04 -28.42 -11.19
C ALA A 6 -41.81 -27.86 -10.44
N ALA A 7 -40.82 -27.37 -11.20
CA ALA A 7 -39.69 -26.64 -10.66
C ALA A 7 -40.14 -25.22 -10.31
N MET A 8 -40.20 -24.91 -9.02
CA MET A 8 -40.44 -23.57 -8.50
C MET A 8 -39.09 -22.86 -8.40
N THR A 9 -38.83 -21.95 -9.34
CA THR A 9 -37.63 -21.10 -9.34
C THR A 9 -38.01 -19.77 -8.72
N GLU A 10 -37.70 -19.55 -7.44
CA GLU A 10 -37.75 -18.22 -6.85
C GLU A 10 -36.41 -17.49 -7.08
N PRO A 11 -36.41 -16.27 -7.64
CA PRO A 11 -35.23 -15.43 -7.60
C PRO A 11 -35.09 -14.82 -6.19
N SER A 12 -34.10 -15.27 -5.44
CA SER A 12 -33.70 -14.65 -4.17
C SER A 12 -33.06 -13.29 -4.44
N VAL A 13 -33.88 -12.25 -4.53
CA VAL A 13 -33.44 -10.86 -4.57
C VAL A 13 -32.92 -10.50 -3.18
N PHE A 14 -31.62 -10.73 -2.96
CA PHE A 14 -30.92 -10.41 -1.73
C PHE A 14 -30.84 -8.88 -1.57
N THR A 15 -31.88 -8.29 -0.98
CA THR A 15 -31.98 -6.86 -0.74
C THR A 15 -31.26 -6.53 0.57
N THR A 16 -29.96 -6.24 0.49
CA THR A 16 -29.18 -5.81 1.66
C THR A 16 -29.51 -4.36 1.99
N SER A 17 -30.50 -4.12 2.85
CA SER A 17 -30.72 -2.77 3.41
C SER A 17 -29.66 -2.49 4.47
N ARG A 18 -28.55 -1.85 4.10
CA ARG A 18 -27.62 -1.30 5.09
C ARG A 18 -28.31 -0.11 5.76
N LYS A 19 -28.80 -0.31 6.99
CA LYS A 19 -29.24 0.80 7.85
C LYS A 19 -28.01 1.61 8.23
N TYR A 20 -27.73 2.67 7.48
CA TYR A 20 -26.78 3.68 7.87
C TYR A 20 -27.44 4.56 8.92
N THR A 21 -27.15 4.33 10.19
CA THR A 21 -27.46 5.30 11.24
C THR A 21 -26.52 6.47 11.04
N ILE A 22 -27.02 7.55 10.45
CA ILE A 22 -26.30 8.82 10.40
C ILE A 22 -26.15 9.26 11.86
N LEU A 23 -24.96 9.09 12.43
CA LEU A 23 -24.64 9.66 13.73
C LEU A 23 -24.67 11.18 13.54
N GLN A 24 -25.63 11.85 14.17
CA GLN A 24 -25.59 13.31 14.21
C GLN A 24 -24.28 13.72 14.88
N PRO A 25 -23.56 14.71 14.31
CA PRO A 25 -22.33 15.21 14.92
C PRO A 25 -22.67 15.72 16.32
N VAL A 26 -21.90 15.25 17.31
CA VAL A 26 -22.03 15.72 18.70
C VAL A 26 -21.79 17.23 18.69
N GLU A 27 -22.75 18.02 19.17
CA GLU A 27 -22.57 19.46 19.34
C GLU A 27 -21.44 19.68 20.35
N GLN A 28 -20.29 20.15 19.85
CA GLN A 28 -19.14 20.50 20.66
C GLN A 28 -19.08 22.02 20.78
N ALA A 29 -18.63 22.51 21.94
CA ALA A 29 -18.44 23.93 22.16
C ALA A 29 -17.50 24.51 21.08
N ALA A 30 -17.95 25.53 20.38
CA ALA A 30 -17.12 26.24 19.40
C ALA A 30 -16.17 27.17 20.16
N PHE A 31 -14.88 26.86 20.13
CA PHE A 31 -13.85 27.74 20.70
C PHE A 31 -13.37 28.72 19.63
N PHE A 32 -13.21 29.99 20.01
CA PHE A 32 -12.58 30.99 19.14
C PHE A 32 -11.07 30.73 19.08
N LEU A 33 -10.60 30.11 18.00
CA LEU A 33 -9.18 29.96 17.72
C LEU A 33 -8.64 31.23 17.06
N PRO A 34 -7.49 31.78 17.52
CA PRO A 34 -6.77 32.81 16.77
C PRO A 34 -6.40 32.31 15.37
N VAL A 35 -6.45 33.20 14.38
CA VAL A 35 -6.16 32.87 12.98
C VAL A 35 -4.69 32.43 12.81
N GLU A 36 -3.80 32.99 13.63
CA GLU A 36 -2.37 32.65 13.64
C GLU A 36 -2.15 31.19 14.07
N GLU A 37 -2.76 30.75 15.19
CA GLU A 37 -2.64 29.37 15.67
C GLU A 37 -3.28 28.37 14.69
N TRP A 38 -4.36 28.76 14.03
CA TRP A 38 -4.99 27.96 12.98
C TRP A 38 -4.08 27.78 11.76
N ASN A 39 -3.41 28.85 11.31
CA ASN A 39 -2.49 28.78 10.19
C ASN A 39 -1.26 27.93 10.53
N ASP A 40 -0.71 28.04 11.73
CA ASP A 40 0.42 27.22 12.20
C ASP A 40 0.06 25.72 12.24
N LEU A 41 -1.14 25.38 12.75
CA LEU A 41 -1.64 24.01 12.74
C LEU A 41 -1.85 23.51 11.32
N ARG A 42 -2.45 24.34 10.46
CA ARG A 42 -2.70 23.99 9.07
C ARG A 42 -1.40 23.72 8.32
N GLU A 43 -0.39 24.56 8.49
CA GLU A 43 0.93 24.36 7.87
C GLU A 43 1.58 23.05 8.33
N LYS A 44 1.53 22.76 9.64
CA LYS A 44 2.05 21.48 10.17
C LYS A 44 1.28 20.27 9.66
N VAL A 45 -0.03 20.39 9.45
CA VAL A 45 -0.86 19.30 8.89
C VAL A 45 -0.60 19.12 7.40
N ASP A 46 -0.42 20.21 6.65
CA ASP A 46 -0.12 20.19 5.22
C ASP A 46 1.26 19.56 4.94
N GLN A 47 2.21 19.74 5.87
CA GLN A 47 3.52 19.07 5.83
C GLN A 47 3.46 17.56 6.09
N ILE A 48 2.32 17.02 6.56
CA ILE A 48 2.13 15.57 6.72
C ILE A 48 1.71 14.98 5.37
N GLU A 49 2.63 14.97 4.41
CA GLU A 49 2.45 14.19 3.18
C GLU A 49 2.68 12.70 3.46
N ASP A 50 1.77 11.85 2.97
CA ASP A 50 1.75 10.39 3.19
C ASP A 50 2.65 9.65 2.17
N ASP A 51 3.88 10.12 1.99
CA ASP A 51 4.88 9.54 1.08
C ASP A 51 5.33 8.11 1.45
N ALA A 52 5.04 7.68 2.68
CA ALA A 52 5.36 6.34 3.15
C ALA A 52 4.71 5.24 2.28
N ASN A 53 3.54 5.51 1.71
CA ASN A 53 2.83 4.54 0.88
C ASN A 53 3.59 4.25 -0.43
N LEU A 54 4.35 5.23 -0.92
CA LEU A 54 5.09 5.15 -2.18
C LEU A 54 6.30 4.21 -2.05
N TRP A 55 7.07 4.32 -0.95
CA TRP A 55 8.19 3.42 -0.66
C TRP A 55 7.76 1.99 -0.39
N HIS A 56 6.62 1.79 0.28
CA HIS A 56 6.06 0.46 0.46
C HIS A 56 5.62 -0.17 -0.86
N THR A 57 5.06 0.62 -1.78
CA THR A 57 4.63 0.13 -3.10
C THR A 57 5.83 -0.21 -3.98
N ILE A 58 6.81 0.68 -4.10
CA ILE A 58 8.03 0.44 -4.89
C ILE A 58 8.84 -0.72 -4.31
N GLY A 59 9.03 -0.74 -2.98
CA GLY A 59 9.71 -1.82 -2.28
C GLY A 59 9.00 -3.17 -2.48
N GLY A 60 7.67 -3.19 -2.37
CA GLY A 60 6.86 -4.40 -2.58
C GLY A 60 6.98 -4.96 -4.01
N ILE A 61 6.92 -4.09 -5.03
CA ILE A 61 7.10 -4.49 -6.43
C ILE A 61 8.50 -5.06 -6.65
N LEU A 62 9.54 -4.38 -6.16
CA LEU A 62 10.93 -4.82 -6.29
C LEU A 62 11.19 -6.16 -5.61
N VAL A 63 10.65 -6.36 -4.40
CA VAL A 63 10.76 -7.64 -3.69
C VAL A 63 9.98 -8.75 -4.41
N GLY A 64 8.84 -8.42 -5.02
CA GLY A 64 8.10 -9.35 -5.88
C GLY A 64 8.93 -9.83 -7.06
N ILE A 65 9.55 -8.90 -7.79
CA ILE A 65 10.44 -9.22 -8.92
C ILE A 65 11.65 -10.04 -8.44
N ALA A 66 12.27 -9.67 -7.32
CA ALA A 66 13.38 -10.41 -6.73
C ALA A 66 12.96 -11.86 -6.39
N GLY A 67 11.81 -12.04 -5.74
CA GLY A 67 11.27 -13.35 -5.42
C GLY A 67 11.06 -14.20 -6.67
N SER A 68 10.42 -13.65 -7.70
CA SER A 68 10.21 -14.34 -8.98
C SER A 68 11.51 -14.74 -9.66
N ALA A 69 12.51 -13.85 -9.67
CA ALA A 69 13.83 -14.12 -10.24
C ALA A 69 14.58 -15.22 -9.47
N PHE A 70 14.46 -15.24 -8.14
CA PHE A 70 15.05 -16.26 -7.28
C PHE A 70 14.46 -17.65 -7.52
N PHE A 71 13.13 -17.76 -7.57
CA PHE A 71 12.47 -19.03 -7.89
C PHE A 71 12.79 -19.50 -9.32
N GLY A 72 12.91 -18.58 -10.27
CA GLY A 72 13.39 -18.88 -11.62
C GLY A 72 14.80 -19.47 -11.61
N ALA A 73 15.75 -18.84 -10.90
CA ALA A 73 17.12 -19.34 -10.78
C ALA A 73 17.17 -20.75 -10.18
N LEU A 74 16.36 -21.03 -9.15
CA LEU A 74 16.26 -22.36 -8.54
C LEU A 74 15.66 -23.40 -9.48
N ALA A 75 14.61 -23.04 -10.23
CA ALA A 75 13.97 -23.94 -11.19
C ALA A 75 14.92 -24.31 -12.35
N PHE A 76 15.67 -23.35 -12.87
CA PHE A 76 16.65 -23.59 -13.93
C PHE A 76 17.88 -24.36 -13.46
N HIS A 77 18.26 -24.25 -12.19
CA HIS A 77 19.36 -25.04 -11.63
C HIS A 77 19.07 -26.56 -11.63
N TRP A 78 17.80 -26.96 -11.55
CA TRP A 78 17.35 -28.36 -11.46
C TRP A 78 16.90 -28.97 -12.80
N MET A 79 16.87 -28.21 -13.90
CA MET A 79 16.43 -28.70 -15.21
C MET A 79 17.62 -28.82 -16.18
N PRO A 80 18.05 -30.04 -16.56
CA PRO A 80 19.09 -30.19 -17.59
C PRO A 80 18.55 -29.73 -18.95
N PRO A 81 19.38 -29.07 -19.78
CA PRO A 81 18.97 -28.64 -21.11
C PRO A 81 18.69 -29.88 -21.96
N LYS A 82 17.42 -30.11 -22.31
CA LYS A 82 17.03 -31.16 -23.25
C LYS A 82 17.10 -30.59 -24.66
N ASP A 83 18.21 -30.89 -25.33
CA ASP A 83 18.33 -31.07 -26.78
C ASP A 83 17.47 -30.16 -27.67
N CYS A 84 17.84 -28.88 -27.76
CA CYS A 84 17.36 -27.97 -28.80
C CYS A 84 18.34 -27.91 -29.99
N ILE A 85 18.96 -29.00 -30.42
CA ILE A 85 19.79 -29.01 -31.65
C ILE A 85 19.67 -30.36 -32.39
N ALA A 86 18.49 -30.65 -32.93
CA ALA A 86 18.33 -31.62 -34.02
C ALA A 86 17.07 -31.31 -34.84
N GLY A 87 17.03 -30.17 -35.54
CA GLY A 87 15.87 -29.87 -36.41
C GLY A 87 15.82 -28.46 -36.99
N ARG A 88 16.69 -28.20 -37.97
CA ARG A 88 16.71 -27.05 -38.89
C ARG A 88 15.33 -26.75 -39.54
N THR A 89 14.93 -25.48 -39.61
CA THR A 89 14.42 -24.76 -40.82
C THR A 89 14.27 -23.26 -40.49
N ALA A 90 15.12 -22.37 -41.02
CA ALA A 90 15.02 -21.73 -42.33
C ALA A 90 13.89 -20.68 -42.43
N THR A 91 14.13 -19.46 -41.89
CA THR A 91 14.04 -18.16 -42.60
C THR A 91 14.17 -17.00 -41.61
N GLY A 92 15.23 -16.21 -41.79
CA GLY A 92 15.37 -14.77 -41.50
C GLY A 92 14.56 -14.11 -40.37
N ALA A 93 15.14 -14.10 -39.17
CA ALA A 93 15.23 -12.96 -38.25
C ALA A 93 15.77 -13.52 -36.93
N CYS A 94 17.09 -13.41 -36.69
CA CYS A 94 17.65 -13.78 -35.40
C CYS A 94 17.31 -12.68 -34.38
N SER A 95 16.08 -12.73 -33.84
CA SER A 95 15.68 -11.99 -32.65
C SER A 95 16.50 -12.48 -31.47
N VAL A 96 17.17 -11.57 -30.75
CA VAL A 96 17.57 -11.50 -29.30
C VAL A 96 17.38 -12.75 -28.40
N GLN A 97 17.53 -13.96 -28.92
CA GLN A 97 17.06 -15.20 -28.29
C GLN A 97 18.09 -16.34 -28.39
N GLU A 98 19.22 -16.12 -29.07
CA GLU A 98 20.38 -17.04 -29.06
C GLU A 98 21.26 -16.91 -27.81
N VAL A 99 21.04 -15.90 -26.95
CA VAL A 99 21.66 -15.80 -25.61
C VAL A 99 20.83 -16.59 -24.57
N ALA A 100 20.15 -17.67 -24.95
CA ALA A 100 19.16 -18.34 -24.09
C ALA A 100 19.61 -19.68 -23.46
N ASN A 101 20.71 -20.31 -23.87
CA ASN A 101 20.97 -21.71 -23.47
C ASN A 101 22.05 -21.93 -22.38
N TYR A 102 22.87 -20.94 -22.03
CA TYR A 102 23.81 -21.02 -20.87
C TYR A 102 23.76 -19.81 -19.93
N THR A 103 22.96 -18.83 -20.29
CA THR A 103 22.88 -17.49 -19.72
C THR A 103 21.66 -17.20 -18.83
N PRO A 104 20.57 -18.00 -18.76
CA PRO A 104 19.40 -17.60 -17.98
C PRO A 104 19.66 -17.65 -16.47
N ALA A 105 20.45 -18.61 -15.98
CA ALA A 105 20.73 -18.73 -14.54
C ALA A 105 21.53 -17.54 -13.99
N TYR A 106 22.60 -17.13 -14.68
CA TYR A 106 23.41 -15.97 -14.27
C TYR A 106 22.64 -14.66 -14.39
N LEU A 107 21.79 -14.52 -15.41
CA LEU A 107 20.90 -13.37 -15.55
C LEU A 107 19.88 -13.30 -14.41
N CYS A 108 19.28 -14.43 -14.02
CA CYS A 108 18.36 -14.47 -12.87
C CYS A 108 19.06 -14.11 -11.55
N TRP A 109 20.28 -14.59 -11.33
CA TRP A 109 21.08 -14.21 -10.15
C TRP A 109 21.47 -12.73 -10.15
N GLY A 110 21.84 -12.18 -11.30
CA GLY A 110 22.13 -10.75 -11.45
C GLY A 110 20.91 -9.88 -11.19
N LEU A 111 19.76 -10.25 -11.75
CA LEU A 111 18.49 -9.56 -11.55
C LEU A 111 18.04 -9.65 -10.09
N PHE A 112 18.18 -10.82 -9.46
CA PHE A 112 17.88 -11.02 -8.05
C PHE A 112 18.76 -10.13 -7.15
N ALA A 113 20.07 -10.12 -7.36
CA ALA A 113 20.98 -9.32 -6.55
C ALA A 113 20.68 -7.81 -6.67
N ALA A 114 20.47 -7.32 -7.89
CA ALA A 114 20.15 -5.92 -8.14
C ALA A 114 18.82 -5.50 -7.49
N THR A 115 17.77 -6.29 -7.71
CA THR A 115 16.42 -5.99 -7.19
C THR A 115 16.31 -6.20 -5.67
N SER A 116 17.06 -7.16 -5.11
CA SER A 116 17.14 -7.38 -3.67
C SER A 116 17.84 -6.22 -2.97
N LEU A 117 18.94 -5.70 -3.53
CA LEU A 117 19.64 -4.54 -2.98
C LEU A 117 18.76 -3.28 -3.02
N SER A 118 18.13 -3.00 -4.18
CA SER A 118 17.26 -1.82 -4.33
C SER A 118 15.97 -1.94 -3.50
N GLY A 119 15.38 -3.13 -3.44
CA GLY A 119 14.20 -3.41 -2.61
C GLY A 119 14.51 -3.27 -1.12
N GLY A 120 15.63 -3.82 -0.66
CA GLY A 120 16.09 -3.70 0.73
C GLY A 120 16.32 -2.25 1.15
N LEU A 121 16.99 -1.46 0.30
CA LEU A 121 17.19 -0.03 0.54
C LEU A 121 15.86 0.74 0.60
N SER A 122 14.92 0.43 -0.28
CA SER A 122 13.59 1.07 -0.30
C SER A 122 12.81 0.79 0.99
N PHE A 123 12.85 -0.46 1.48
CA PHE A 123 12.25 -0.81 2.76
C PHE A 123 12.94 -0.13 3.95
N PHE A 124 14.27 -0.01 3.92
CA PHE A 124 15.01 0.67 4.98
C PHE A 124 14.63 2.15 5.07
N PHE A 125 14.62 2.88 3.95
CA PHE A 125 14.19 4.28 3.94
C PHE A 125 12.71 4.44 4.30
N GLY A 126 11.83 3.59 3.76
CA GLY A 126 10.41 3.58 4.15
C GLY A 126 10.21 3.40 5.65
N SER A 127 10.96 2.47 6.28
CA SER A 127 10.88 2.24 7.72
C SER A 127 11.29 3.47 8.55
N ARG A 128 12.29 4.24 8.08
CA ARG A 128 12.72 5.48 8.74
C ARG A 128 11.75 6.63 8.53
N GLN A 129 11.16 6.73 7.34
CA GLN A 129 10.18 7.76 7.04
C GLN A 129 8.90 7.61 7.86
N VAL A 130 8.43 6.37 8.08
CA VAL A 130 7.29 6.11 8.98
C VAL A 130 7.57 6.59 10.40
N VAL A 131 8.80 6.43 10.91
CA VAL A 131 9.17 6.91 12.25
C VAL A 131 9.19 8.44 12.31
N ALA A 132 9.69 9.11 11.26
CA ALA A 132 9.68 10.58 11.18
C ALA A 132 8.24 11.12 11.15
N GLN A 133 7.40 10.61 10.25
CA GLN A 133 6.00 11.03 10.14
C GLN A 133 5.19 10.79 11.42
N ARG A 134 5.47 9.71 12.17
CA ARG A 134 4.83 9.48 13.47
C ARG A 134 5.19 10.54 14.50
N ARG A 135 6.43 11.04 14.49
CA ARG A 135 6.87 12.11 15.40
C ARG A 135 6.18 13.43 15.06
N ASP A 136 6.03 13.74 13.78
CA ASP A 136 5.35 14.96 13.33
C ASP A 136 3.86 14.93 13.70
N LYS A 137 3.17 13.81 13.42
CA LYS A 137 1.77 13.59 13.84
C LYS A 137 1.60 13.74 15.36
N ALA A 138 2.50 13.16 16.16
CA ALA A 138 2.45 13.28 17.62
C ALA A 138 2.68 14.72 18.10
N SER A 139 3.55 15.47 17.44
CA SER A 139 3.79 16.89 17.75
C SER A 139 2.54 17.73 17.50
N VAL A 140 1.87 17.53 16.36
CA VAL A 140 0.63 18.25 16.02
C VAL A 140 -0.47 17.95 17.03
N LEU A 141 -0.65 16.67 17.39
CA LEU A 141 -1.64 16.28 18.40
C LEU A 141 -1.34 16.90 19.77
N SER A 142 -0.07 16.94 20.17
CA SER A 142 0.33 17.58 21.42
C SER A 142 0.06 19.09 21.41
N ASP A 143 0.23 19.76 20.27
CA ASP A 143 -0.10 21.18 20.13
C ASP A 143 -1.62 21.40 20.19
N MET A 144 -2.42 20.54 19.55
CA MET A 144 -3.89 20.56 19.66
C MET A 144 -4.38 20.34 21.09
N ASP A 145 -3.81 19.38 21.82
CA ASP A 145 -4.14 19.13 23.23
C ASP A 145 -3.77 20.32 24.13
N ARG A 146 -2.66 21.00 23.84
CA ARG A 146 -2.26 22.21 24.56
C ARG A 146 -3.27 23.34 24.34
N ILE A 147 -3.79 23.48 23.12
CA ILE A 147 -4.85 24.43 22.80
C ILE A 147 -6.11 24.06 23.58
N LEU A 148 -6.58 22.81 23.51
CA LEU A 148 -7.78 22.36 24.22
C LEU A 148 -7.69 22.62 25.72
N LYS A 149 -6.54 22.34 26.36
CA LYS A 149 -6.32 22.63 27.78
C LYS A 149 -6.43 24.11 28.15
N ARG A 150 -6.14 25.03 27.21
CA ARG A 150 -6.33 26.48 27.45
C ARG A 150 -7.82 26.87 27.51
N TYR A 151 -8.66 26.16 26.76
CA TYR A 151 -10.10 26.39 26.70
C TYR A 151 -10.92 25.50 27.64
N GLU A 152 -10.33 24.42 28.16
CA GLU A 152 -10.91 23.58 29.22
C GLU A 152 -10.89 24.29 30.59
N LYS A 153 -10.08 25.34 30.73
CA LYS A 153 -10.06 26.21 31.91
C LYS A 153 -11.36 27.03 31.95
N PRO A 154 -12.04 27.10 33.10
CA PRO A 154 -13.46 26.81 33.15
C PRO A 154 -14.35 27.87 32.50
N ALA A 155 -15.36 27.40 31.78
CA ALA A 155 -16.56 28.14 31.40
C ALA A 155 -17.48 28.41 32.62
N ASP A 156 -16.92 28.77 33.78
CA ASP A 156 -17.63 28.97 35.05
C ASP A 156 -18.06 30.44 35.25
N LEU A 157 -17.98 31.29 34.22
CA LEU A 157 -18.21 32.74 34.34
C LEU A 157 -19.33 33.31 33.44
N SER A 158 -20.27 32.51 32.96
CA SER A 158 -21.53 33.00 32.40
C SER A 158 -22.56 31.86 32.37
N HIS A 159 -23.56 31.76 33.25
CA HIS A 159 -24.55 32.78 33.58
C HIS A 159 -25.13 32.60 35.00
N PRO A 160 -25.07 33.61 35.88
CA PRO A 160 -26.17 33.91 36.78
C PRO A 160 -27.20 34.76 36.01
N SER A 161 -28.35 34.18 35.68
CA SER A 161 -29.59 34.91 35.42
C SER A 161 -30.76 34.09 35.93
#